data_AF-A0A3M8ANX4-F1
#
_entry.id   AF-A0A3M8ANX4-F1
#
_cell.length_a   1.000
_cell.length_b   1.000
_cell.length_c   1.000
_cell.angle_alpha   90.00
_cell.angle_beta   90.00
_cell.angle_gamma   90.00
#
_symmetry.space_group_name_H-M   'P 1'
#
loop_
_entity.id
_entity.type
_entity.pdbx_description
1 polymer ?
#
loop_
_entity_poly.entity_id
_entity_poly.type
_entity_poly.pdbx_seq_one_letter_code
_entity_poly.pdbx_strand_id
1 'polypeptide(L)'
;MSDSYSGGFGSGSSNWGKGNPGQGFWEAMEQLRGMFEQKVAPRMGRGDVRAAVLALLAEKPMHGYQIISEISERSGGVWKPSAGSVYPTLQLLADEGLVSAEESNGRKTYSLTEMGRAEAAASADRAPWPTGGTTTSSSSGSGGRRDFGSAGPLAKAGMELAQAAAQVGRTGTPEQITEAVDILDEARRRLYSILARD
;
A
#
# COMPACT_ATOMS: atom_id res chain seq x y z
N MET A 1 72.33 10.80 -21.09
CA MET A 1 71.23 11.76 -21.28
C MET A 1 70.67 11.58 -22.67
N SER A 2 69.50 10.95 -22.78
CA SER A 2 68.45 11.22 -23.78
C SER A 2 67.37 10.15 -23.61
N ASP A 3 66.29 10.54 -22.93
CA ASP A 3 65.04 9.79 -22.81
C ASP A 3 64.39 9.54 -24.17
N SER A 4 63.67 8.43 -24.29
CA SER A 4 62.70 8.21 -25.37
C SER A 4 61.48 7.50 -24.80
N TYR A 5 60.38 8.25 -24.73
CA TYR A 5 59.02 7.80 -24.46
C TYR A 5 58.46 7.06 -25.66
N SER A 6 57.81 5.92 -25.44
CA SER A 6 56.74 5.42 -26.33
C SER A 6 55.69 4.68 -25.51
N GLY A 7 54.48 5.24 -25.50
CA GLY A 7 53.28 4.59 -24.97
C GLY A 7 52.70 3.60 -25.98
N GLY A 8 52.10 2.53 -25.47
CA GLY A 8 51.36 1.54 -26.24
C GLY A 8 50.24 0.94 -25.40
N PHE A 9 49.02 1.19 -25.83
CA PHE A 9 47.76 0.86 -25.15
C PHE A 9 47.53 -0.65 -25.03
N GLY A 10 47.14 -1.10 -23.82
CA GLY A 10 46.62 -2.44 -23.59
C GLY A 10 45.18 -2.56 -24.05
N SER A 11 44.95 -3.39 -25.07
CA SER A 11 43.64 -3.85 -25.52
C SER A 11 43.03 -4.80 -24.46
N GLY A 12 42.18 -4.26 -23.59
CA GLY A 12 41.26 -5.05 -22.75
C GLY A 12 39.98 -5.39 -23.51
N SER A 13 39.95 -6.54 -24.18
CA SER A 13 38.71 -7.16 -24.66
C SER A 13 37.94 -7.69 -23.45
N SER A 14 36.93 -6.96 -23.00
CA SER A 14 35.98 -7.43 -22.00
C SER A 14 34.76 -8.03 -22.70
N ASN A 15 34.78 -9.35 -22.76
CA ASN A 15 33.74 -10.27 -23.16
C ASN A 15 32.40 -9.98 -22.43
N TRP A 16 31.49 -9.24 -23.07
CA TRP A 16 30.09 -9.13 -22.62
C TRP A 16 29.35 -10.42 -23.01
N GLY A 17 29.17 -11.27 -22.00
CA GLY A 17 28.46 -12.52 -22.11
C GLY A 17 26.99 -12.34 -22.47
N LYS A 18 26.50 -13.27 -23.29
CA LYS A 18 25.08 -13.55 -23.54
C LYS A 18 24.31 -13.60 -22.22
N GLY A 19 23.48 -12.59 -21.98
CA GLY A 19 22.45 -12.59 -20.93
C GLY A 19 21.06 -12.62 -21.58
N ASN A 20 20.17 -13.44 -21.03
CA ASN A 20 18.78 -13.55 -21.47
C ASN A 20 18.03 -12.22 -21.18
N PRO A 21 17.41 -11.55 -22.18
CA PRO A 21 16.79 -10.22 -22.02
C PRO A 21 15.70 -10.14 -20.94
N GLY A 22 15.13 -11.28 -20.53
CA GLY A 22 14.12 -11.33 -19.47
C GLY A 22 14.66 -11.16 -18.05
N GLN A 23 15.91 -11.55 -17.76
CA GLN A 23 16.43 -11.55 -16.38
C GLN A 23 16.79 -10.15 -15.89
N GLY A 24 17.39 -9.32 -16.74
CA GLY A 24 17.69 -7.93 -16.38
C GLY A 24 16.44 -7.07 -16.16
N PHE A 25 15.35 -7.37 -16.87
CA PHE A 25 14.06 -6.71 -16.69
C PHE A 25 13.39 -7.09 -15.36
N TRP A 26 13.49 -8.37 -14.96
CA TRP A 26 12.98 -8.85 -13.67
C TRP A 26 13.77 -8.30 -12.46
N GLU A 27 15.09 -8.24 -12.55
CA GLU A 27 15.93 -7.65 -11.49
C GLU A 27 15.77 -6.13 -11.39
N ALA A 28 15.59 -5.44 -12.51
CA ALA A 28 15.27 -4.01 -12.54
C ALA A 28 13.87 -3.73 -11.95
N MET A 29 12.88 -4.59 -12.23
CA MET A 29 11.54 -4.53 -11.64
C MET A 29 11.54 -4.82 -10.14
N GLU A 30 12.41 -5.72 -9.66
CA GLU A 30 12.54 -6.06 -8.23
C GLU A 30 13.25 -4.95 -7.45
N GLN A 31 14.27 -4.30 -8.03
CA GLN A 31 14.84 -3.06 -7.49
C GLN A 31 13.82 -1.91 -7.47
N LEU A 32 13.02 -1.74 -8.54
CA LEU A 32 11.94 -0.74 -8.54
C LEU A 32 10.87 -1.06 -7.49
N ARG A 33 10.50 -2.33 -7.30
CA ARG A 33 9.55 -2.78 -6.26
C ARG A 33 10.08 -2.45 -4.86
N GLY A 34 11.35 -2.71 -4.59
CA GLY A 34 11.98 -2.34 -3.31
C GLY A 34 12.05 -0.83 -3.07
N MET A 35 12.16 -0.03 -4.14
CA MET A 35 12.14 1.44 -4.06
C MET A 35 10.72 2.01 -3.90
N PHE A 36 9.69 1.35 -4.45
CA PHE A 36 8.28 1.72 -4.27
C PHE A 36 7.69 1.27 -2.91
N GLU A 37 8.21 0.21 -2.29
CA GLU A 37 7.81 -0.17 -0.91
C GLU A 37 8.24 0.88 0.13
N GLN A 38 9.20 1.75 -0.18
CA GLN A 38 9.83 2.61 0.83
C GLN A 38 9.24 4.02 0.97
N LYS A 39 8.45 4.51 0.00
CA LYS A 39 7.79 5.83 -0.01
C LYS A 39 6.60 5.70 -0.97
N VAL A 40 5.34 5.48 -0.57
CA VAL A 40 4.43 6.42 0.10
C VAL A 40 3.27 5.59 0.69
N ALA A 41 3.51 4.82 1.75
CA ALA A 41 2.41 4.41 2.62
C ALA A 41 2.22 5.56 3.64
N PRO A 42 1.03 6.20 3.76
CA PRO A 42 0.78 7.07 4.90
C PRO A 42 1.10 6.27 6.16
N ARG A 43 1.91 6.83 7.06
CA ARG A 43 2.20 6.19 8.35
C ARG A 43 0.91 6.23 9.17
N MET A 44 0.03 5.26 8.92
CA MET A 44 -1.22 5.12 9.64
C MET A 44 -0.90 4.88 11.11
N GLY A 45 -1.58 5.63 11.97
CA GLY A 45 -1.31 5.66 13.40
C GLY A 45 -1.84 4.41 14.10
N ARG A 46 -1.47 4.25 15.38
CA ARG A 46 -2.01 3.15 16.21
C ARG A 46 -3.54 3.13 16.25
N GLY A 47 -4.20 4.28 16.14
CA GLY A 47 -5.66 4.40 16.09
C GLY A 47 -6.29 3.71 14.88
N ASP A 48 -5.61 3.75 13.73
CA ASP A 48 -6.09 3.14 12.49
C ASP A 48 -5.96 1.61 12.55
N VAL A 49 -4.85 1.12 13.11
CA VAL A 49 -4.65 -0.32 13.38
C VAL A 49 -5.73 -0.85 14.32
N ARG A 50 -6.08 -0.11 15.38
CA ARG A 50 -7.12 -0.51 16.32
C ARG A 50 -8.48 -0.65 15.63
N ALA A 51 -8.89 0.38 14.89
CA ALA A 51 -10.18 0.38 14.19
C ALA A 51 -10.26 -0.77 13.17
N ALA A 52 -9.18 -1.00 12.43
CA ALA A 52 -9.06 -2.12 11.50
C ALA A 52 -9.21 -3.49 12.17
N VAL A 53 -8.51 -3.71 13.28
CA VAL A 53 -8.55 -4.99 14.01
C VAL A 53 -9.98 -5.26 14.50
N LEU A 54 -10.63 -4.26 15.11
CA LEU A 54 -12.01 -4.40 15.60
C LEU A 54 -13.00 -4.69 14.47
N ALA A 55 -12.88 -3.98 13.35
CA ALA A 55 -13.74 -4.19 12.18
C ALA A 55 -13.61 -5.62 11.62
N LEU A 56 -12.39 -6.15 11.51
CA LEU A 56 -12.16 -7.51 11.02
C LEU A 56 -12.65 -8.59 11.98
N LEU A 57 -12.37 -8.43 13.28
CA LEU A 57 -12.79 -9.40 14.30
C LEU A 57 -14.31 -9.38 14.55
N ALA A 58 -15.00 -8.30 14.17
CA ALA A 58 -16.47 -8.25 14.17
C ALA A 58 -17.08 -9.21 13.14
N GLU A 59 -16.36 -9.53 12.07
CA GLU A 59 -16.84 -10.45 11.04
C GLU A 59 -16.58 -11.91 11.39
N LYS A 60 -15.36 -12.22 11.86
CA LYS A 60 -14.98 -13.57 12.26
C LYS A 60 -13.73 -13.57 13.15
N PRO A 61 -13.54 -14.60 13.99
CA PRO A 61 -12.25 -14.84 14.65
C PRO A 61 -11.12 -15.01 13.64
N MET A 62 -9.94 -14.46 13.93
CA MET A 62 -8.79 -14.48 13.02
C MET A 62 -7.46 -14.64 13.78
N HIS A 63 -6.46 -15.17 13.08
CA HIS A 63 -5.07 -15.12 13.53
C HIS A 63 -4.44 -13.75 13.24
N GLY A 64 -3.41 -13.37 14.01
CA GLY A 64 -2.72 -12.09 13.84
C GLY A 64 -2.16 -11.85 12.43
N TYR A 65 -1.65 -12.89 11.77
CA TYR A 65 -1.19 -12.77 10.38
C TYR A 65 -2.33 -12.61 9.38
N GLN A 66 -3.49 -13.24 9.63
CA GLN A 66 -4.68 -13.09 8.79
C GLN A 66 -5.19 -11.66 8.85
N ILE A 67 -5.18 -11.05 10.05
CA ILE A 67 -5.51 -9.64 10.24
C ILE A 67 -4.58 -8.76 9.37
N ILE A 68 -3.26 -8.96 9.42
CA ILE A 68 -2.33 -8.19 8.58
C ILE A 68 -2.66 -8.33 7.08
N SER A 69 -2.92 -9.56 6.63
CA SER A 69 -3.25 -9.84 5.23
C SER A 69 -4.57 -9.19 4.80
N GLU A 70 -5.63 -9.32 5.59
CA GLU A 70 -6.96 -8.76 5.32
C GLU A 70 -6.93 -7.23 5.29
N ILE A 71 -6.17 -6.59 6.19
CA ILE A 71 -5.99 -5.13 6.17
C ILE A 71 -5.31 -4.70 4.85
N SER A 72 -4.28 -5.43 4.42
CA SER A 72 -3.59 -5.16 3.16
C SER A 72 -4.50 -5.36 1.95
N GLU A 73 -5.35 -6.38 1.97
CA GLU A 73 -6.26 -6.68 0.86
C GLU A 73 -7.37 -5.63 0.74
N ARG A 74 -8.02 -5.28 1.85
CA ARG A 74 -9.13 -4.32 1.87
C ARG A 74 -8.71 -2.88 1.60
N SER A 75 -7.45 -2.55 1.92
CA SER A 75 -6.86 -1.27 1.51
C SER A 75 -6.39 -1.25 0.06
N GLY A 76 -6.60 -2.32 -0.72
CA GLY A 76 -6.12 -2.40 -2.10
C GLY A 76 -4.59 -2.38 -2.20
N GLY A 77 -3.89 -2.84 -1.16
CA GLY A 77 -2.44 -2.81 -1.05
C GLY A 77 -1.85 -1.48 -0.59
N VAL A 78 -2.67 -0.43 -0.41
CA VAL A 78 -2.21 0.91 0.00
C VAL A 78 -1.70 0.92 1.45
N TRP A 79 -2.22 0.03 2.30
CA TRP A 79 -1.81 -0.06 3.70
C TRP A 79 -1.56 -1.50 4.14
N LYS A 80 -0.30 -1.80 4.40
CA LYS A 80 0.13 -3.07 5.00
C LYS A 80 0.71 -2.81 6.39
N PRO A 81 -0.04 -3.06 7.48
CA PRO A 81 0.48 -2.85 8.83
C PRO A 81 1.57 -3.88 9.15
N SER A 82 2.60 -3.46 9.90
CA SER A 82 3.66 -4.36 10.31
C SER A 82 3.21 -5.23 11.49
N ALA A 83 3.84 -6.39 11.66
CA ALA A 83 3.66 -7.22 12.85
C ALA A 83 3.89 -6.43 14.15
N GLY A 84 4.91 -5.55 14.17
CA GLY A 84 5.22 -4.66 15.29
C GLY A 84 4.18 -3.58 15.56
N SER A 85 3.18 -3.41 14.69
CA SER A 85 2.01 -2.55 14.94
C SER A 85 0.78 -3.36 15.35
N VAL A 86 0.53 -4.51 14.71
CA VAL A 86 -0.67 -5.32 14.95
C VAL A 86 -0.61 -6.07 16.28
N TYR A 87 0.48 -6.77 16.59
CA TYR A 87 0.54 -7.60 17.81
C TYR A 87 0.50 -6.77 19.10
N PRO A 88 1.19 -5.61 19.21
CA PRO A 88 1.00 -4.74 20.36
C PRO A 88 -0.41 -4.19 20.49
N THR A 89 -1.09 -3.88 19.37
CA THR A 89 -2.49 -3.44 19.40
C THR A 89 -3.43 -4.56 19.82
N LEU A 90 -3.20 -5.80 19.39
CA LEU A 90 -3.96 -6.97 19.85
C LEU A 90 -3.79 -7.19 21.35
N GLN A 91 -2.56 -7.04 21.86
CA GLN A 91 -2.30 -7.12 23.29
C GLN A 91 -3.05 -6.03 24.06
N LEU A 92 -2.97 -4.77 23.59
CA LEU A 92 -3.70 -3.66 24.19
C LEU A 92 -5.23 -3.92 24.20
N LEU A 93 -5.79 -4.39 23.09
CA LEU A 93 -7.22 -4.71 23.00
C LEU A 93 -7.62 -5.88 23.91
N ALA A 94 -6.71 -6.82 24.16
CA ALA A 94 -6.92 -7.90 25.12
C ALA A 94 -6.85 -7.38 26.57
N ASP A 95 -5.90 -6.49 26.87
CA ASP A 95 -5.76 -5.84 28.17
C ASP A 95 -6.99 -4.93 28.47
N GLU A 96 -7.56 -4.29 27.45
CA GLU A 96 -8.82 -3.54 27.51
C GLU A 96 -10.07 -4.44 27.65
N GLY A 97 -9.94 -5.76 27.51
CA GLY A 97 -11.04 -6.72 27.57
C GLY A 97 -11.95 -6.71 26.33
N LEU A 98 -11.51 -6.09 25.22
CA LEU A 98 -12.27 -6.03 23.96
C LEU A 98 -12.03 -7.25 23.07
N VAL A 99 -10.87 -7.89 23.21
CA VAL A 99 -10.48 -9.07 22.43
C VAL A 99 -10.09 -10.19 23.39
N SER A 100 -10.52 -11.43 23.11
CA SER A 100 -9.96 -12.63 23.73
C SER A 100 -9.03 -13.35 22.76
N ALA A 101 -8.05 -14.07 23.29
CA ALA A 101 -7.13 -14.88 22.53
C ALA A 101 -7.18 -16.33 23.01
N GLU A 102 -7.48 -17.25 22.11
CA GLU A 102 -7.44 -18.69 22.36
C GLU A 102 -6.23 -19.28 21.65
N GLU A 103 -5.45 -20.09 22.35
CA GLU A 103 -4.27 -20.74 21.79
C GLU A 103 -4.57 -22.21 21.48
N SER A 104 -4.37 -22.60 20.23
CA SER A 104 -4.51 -23.98 19.77
C SER A 104 -3.37 -24.32 18.82
N ASN A 105 -2.71 -25.46 19.04
CA ASN A 105 -1.59 -25.92 18.21
C ASN A 105 -0.48 -24.86 18.00
N GLY A 106 -0.16 -24.10 19.06
CA GLY A 106 0.86 -23.04 19.05
C GLY A 106 0.46 -21.79 18.25
N ARG A 107 -0.81 -21.63 17.89
CA ARG A 107 -1.34 -20.46 17.19
C ARG A 107 -2.45 -19.79 18.00
N LYS A 108 -2.37 -18.47 18.13
CA LYS A 108 -3.41 -17.66 18.75
C LYS A 108 -4.48 -17.25 17.75
N THR A 109 -5.73 -17.53 18.08
CA THR A 109 -6.92 -17.02 17.40
C THR A 109 -7.53 -15.93 18.27
N TYR A 110 -7.76 -14.76 17.68
CA TYR A 110 -8.36 -13.62 18.35
C TYR A 110 -9.84 -13.52 18.00
N SER A 111 -10.67 -13.16 18.96
CA SER A 111 -12.11 -12.95 18.79
C SER A 111 -12.58 -11.76 19.63
N LEU A 112 -13.65 -11.08 19.21
CA LEU A 112 -14.24 -10.02 20.01
C LEU A 112 -14.97 -10.61 21.23
N THR A 113 -14.79 -9.97 22.38
CA THR A 113 -15.65 -10.16 23.54
C THR A 113 -16.99 -9.43 23.31
N GLU A 114 -17.92 -9.55 24.25
CA GLU A 114 -19.18 -8.81 24.17
C GLU A 114 -18.95 -7.29 24.20
N MET A 115 -18.01 -6.83 25.03
CA MET A 115 -17.59 -5.43 25.06
C MET A 115 -16.92 -5.02 23.73
N GLY A 116 -16.08 -5.89 23.16
CA GLY A 116 -15.47 -5.68 21.86
C GLY A 116 -16.48 -5.53 20.73
N ARG A 117 -17.54 -6.34 20.73
CA ARG A 117 -18.64 -6.24 19.75
C ARG A 117 -19.39 -4.92 19.86
N ALA A 118 -19.69 -4.47 21.06
CA ALA A 118 -20.34 -3.17 21.27
C ALA A 118 -19.47 -2.00 20.78
N GLU A 119 -18.16 -2.04 21.09
CA GLU A 119 -17.19 -1.03 20.63
C GLU A 119 -17.04 -1.04 19.09
N ALA A 120 -16.97 -2.24 18.48
CA ALA A 120 -16.88 -2.39 17.04
C ALA A 120 -18.13 -1.85 16.33
N ALA A 121 -19.33 -2.13 16.87
CA ALA A 121 -20.58 -1.60 16.36
C ALA A 121 -20.65 -0.06 16.47
N ALA A 122 -20.20 0.51 17.59
CA ALA A 122 -20.12 1.97 17.78
C ALA A 122 -19.11 2.65 16.84
N SER A 123 -18.17 1.88 16.29
CA SER A 123 -17.08 2.34 15.44
C SER A 123 -17.14 1.81 14.00
N ALA A 124 -18.27 1.26 13.57
CA ALA A 124 -18.39 0.56 12.28
C ALA A 124 -18.00 1.44 11.07
N ASP A 125 -18.27 2.75 11.13
CA ASP A 125 -17.90 3.71 10.08
C ASP A 125 -16.44 4.18 10.12
N ARG A 126 -15.63 3.67 11.07
CA ARG A 126 -14.22 4.07 11.27
C ARG A 126 -13.21 3.08 10.70
N ALA A 127 -13.65 2.06 9.96
CA ALA A 127 -12.72 1.21 9.25
C ALA A 127 -11.84 2.09 8.34
N PRO A 128 -10.50 1.95 8.39
CA PRO A 128 -9.58 2.86 7.69
C PRO A 128 -9.46 2.56 6.19
N TRP A 129 -10.20 1.59 5.67
CA TRP A 129 -10.36 1.32 4.23
C TRP A 129 -11.76 1.74 3.77
N PRO A 130 -11.91 2.17 2.51
CA PRO A 130 -13.22 2.49 1.96
C PRO A 130 -14.10 1.23 1.96
N THR A 131 -15.09 1.20 2.84
CA THR A 131 -16.18 0.24 2.77
C THR A 131 -17.08 0.64 1.63
N GLY A 132 -17.24 -0.24 0.63
CA GLY A 132 -18.14 -0.07 -0.52
C GLY A 132 -19.61 -0.13 -0.11
N GLY A 133 -20.03 0.79 0.76
CA GLY A 133 -21.39 0.96 1.23
C GLY A 133 -21.95 2.29 0.75
N THR A 134 -22.82 2.21 -0.26
CA THR A 134 -23.79 3.27 -0.56
C THR A 134 -24.52 3.67 0.71
N THR A 135 -24.24 4.86 1.24
CA THR A 135 -25.19 5.58 2.09
C THR A 135 -25.33 7.00 1.57
N THR A 136 -26.38 7.17 0.77
CA THR A 136 -27.06 8.43 0.53
C THR A 136 -27.35 9.16 1.83
N SER A 137 -26.89 10.41 1.86
CA SER A 137 -27.60 11.59 2.39
C SER A 137 -27.49 11.96 3.88
N SER A 138 -27.27 13.27 4.05
CA SER A 138 -27.90 14.16 5.06
C SER A 138 -27.27 14.33 6.45
N SER A 139 -26.57 15.47 6.55
CA SER A 139 -26.72 16.53 7.57
C SER A 139 -26.37 16.28 9.05
N SER A 140 -25.54 17.22 9.53
CA SER A 140 -25.60 17.90 10.83
C SER A 140 -25.09 17.17 12.07
N GLY A 141 -24.00 17.71 12.65
CA GLY A 141 -23.63 17.42 14.04
C GLY A 141 -22.16 17.67 14.37
N SER A 142 -21.88 18.88 14.84
CA SER A 142 -20.78 19.33 15.71
C SER A 142 -19.71 18.29 16.15
N GLY A 143 -18.44 18.61 15.88
CA GLY A 143 -17.31 18.15 16.68
C GLY A 143 -16.11 17.67 15.87
N GLY A 144 -15.22 18.60 15.49
CA GLY A 144 -13.80 18.34 15.21
C GLY A 144 -13.46 17.14 14.32
N ARG A 145 -14.02 17.05 13.10
CA ARG A 145 -13.62 16.04 12.12
C ARG A 145 -12.44 16.57 11.30
N ARG A 146 -11.29 15.90 11.36
CA ARG A 146 -10.32 15.94 10.27
C ARG A 146 -10.96 15.15 9.13
N ASP A 147 -11.61 15.89 8.24
CA ASP A 147 -12.35 15.34 7.10
C ASP A 147 -11.41 14.54 6.19
N PHE A 148 -11.51 13.21 6.25
CA PHE A 148 -11.20 12.31 5.13
C PHE A 148 -12.42 12.18 4.18
N GLY A 149 -13.30 13.20 4.16
CA GLY A 149 -14.61 13.16 3.50
C GLY A 149 -14.71 13.89 2.15
N SER A 150 -13.61 14.43 1.63
CA SER A 150 -13.55 14.91 0.25
C SER A 150 -12.14 14.67 -0.27
N ALA A 151 -11.94 13.57 -0.98
CA ALA A 151 -10.80 13.47 -1.86
C ALA A 151 -10.94 14.63 -2.87
N GLY A 152 -10.14 15.69 -2.71
CA GLY A 152 -10.24 16.89 -3.55
C GLY A 152 -10.12 16.55 -5.04
N PRO A 153 -10.43 17.48 -5.96
CA PRO A 153 -10.50 17.20 -7.40
C PRO A 153 -9.29 16.44 -7.97
N LEU A 154 -8.08 16.70 -7.46
CA LEU A 154 -6.85 15.99 -7.81
C LEU A 154 -6.87 14.50 -7.42
N ALA A 155 -7.37 14.16 -6.24
CA ALA A 155 -7.41 12.78 -5.76
C ALA A 155 -8.44 11.95 -6.55
N LYS A 156 -9.60 12.54 -6.88
CA LYS A 156 -10.57 11.92 -7.79
C LYS A 156 -9.96 11.65 -9.17
N ALA A 157 -9.31 12.64 -9.77
CA ALA A 157 -8.64 12.48 -11.07
C ALA A 157 -7.53 11.41 -11.03
N GLY A 158 -6.79 11.32 -9.93
CA GLY A 158 -5.79 10.27 -9.72
C GLY A 158 -6.39 8.87 -9.70
N MET A 159 -7.54 8.68 -9.04
CA MET A 159 -8.24 7.38 -9.03
C MET A 159 -8.77 7.00 -10.41
N GLU A 160 -9.36 7.93 -11.15
CA GLU A 160 -9.85 7.70 -12.52
C GLU A 160 -8.70 7.30 -13.46
N LEU A 161 -7.55 7.97 -13.35
CA LEU A 161 -6.34 7.62 -14.10
C LEU A 161 -5.82 6.22 -13.74
N ALA A 162 -5.78 5.89 -12.45
CA ALA A 162 -5.37 4.56 -11.98
C ALA A 162 -6.31 3.45 -12.49
N GLN A 163 -7.62 3.70 -12.49
CA GLN A 163 -8.62 2.77 -13.02
C GLN A 163 -8.41 2.52 -14.52
N ALA A 164 -8.16 3.56 -15.31
CA ALA A 164 -7.88 3.43 -16.74
C ALA A 164 -6.59 2.63 -17.00
N ALA A 165 -5.52 2.91 -16.26
CA ALA A 165 -4.27 2.16 -16.36
C ALA A 165 -4.46 0.67 -15.99
N ALA A 166 -5.23 0.39 -14.94
CA ALA A 166 -5.54 -0.98 -14.54
C ALA A 166 -6.36 -1.73 -15.61
N GLN A 167 -7.26 -1.05 -16.31
CA GLN A 167 -8.01 -1.64 -17.42
C GLN A 167 -7.09 -2.03 -18.58
N VAL A 168 -6.16 -1.16 -18.96
CA VAL A 168 -5.15 -1.47 -19.99
C VAL A 168 -4.27 -2.65 -19.56
N GLY A 169 -3.83 -2.69 -18.30
CA GLY A 169 -3.04 -3.81 -17.80
C GLY A 169 -3.78 -5.15 -17.80
N ARG A 170 -5.10 -5.16 -17.60
CA ARG A 170 -5.92 -6.39 -17.57
C ARG A 170 -6.29 -6.91 -18.95
N THR A 171 -6.50 -6.02 -19.92
CA THR A 171 -7.16 -6.35 -21.19
C THR A 171 -6.41 -5.87 -22.44
N GLY A 172 -5.34 -5.09 -22.28
CA GLY A 172 -4.61 -4.49 -23.38
C GLY A 172 -3.60 -5.43 -24.05
N THR A 173 -3.30 -5.15 -25.32
CA THR A 173 -2.20 -5.79 -26.05
C THR A 173 -0.84 -5.25 -25.59
N PRO A 174 0.28 -5.95 -25.86
CA PRO A 174 1.63 -5.45 -25.52
C PRO A 174 1.92 -4.04 -26.05
N GLU A 175 1.41 -3.71 -27.24
CA GLU A 175 1.54 -2.39 -27.85
C GLU A 175 0.75 -1.35 -27.07
N GLN A 176 -0.49 -1.66 -26.67
CA GLN A 176 -1.35 -0.77 -25.88
C GLN A 176 -0.81 -0.53 -24.47
N ILE A 177 -0.19 -1.54 -23.87
CA ILE A 177 0.49 -1.40 -22.57
C ILE A 177 1.68 -0.46 -22.69
N THR A 178 2.48 -0.61 -23.75
CA THR A 178 3.62 0.27 -24.02
C THR A 178 3.17 1.71 -24.23
N GLU A 179 2.13 1.92 -25.04
CA GLU A 179 1.53 3.24 -25.29
C GLU A 179 0.97 3.87 -24.00
N ALA A 180 0.30 3.09 -23.15
CA ALA A 180 -0.20 3.59 -21.87
C ALA A 180 0.92 4.01 -20.91
N VAL A 181 2.05 3.30 -20.90
CA VAL A 181 3.24 3.69 -20.10
C VAL A 181 3.79 5.03 -20.58
N ASP A 182 3.92 5.24 -21.89
CA ASP A 182 4.39 6.52 -22.45
C ASP A 182 3.47 7.69 -22.06
N ILE A 183 2.15 7.48 -22.11
CA ILE A 183 1.15 8.48 -21.70
C ILE A 183 1.28 8.83 -20.21
N LEU A 184 1.43 7.83 -19.34
CA LEU A 184 1.59 8.04 -17.89
C LEU A 184 2.90 8.78 -17.56
N ASP A 185 3.97 8.48 -18.28
CA ASP A 185 5.25 9.15 -18.15
C ASP A 185 5.18 10.62 -18.56
N GLU A 186 4.48 10.91 -19.65
CA GLU A 186 4.21 12.27 -20.08
C GLU A 186 3.37 13.03 -19.05
N ALA A 187 2.27 12.41 -18.57
CA ALA A 187 1.40 13.01 -17.56
C ALA A 187 2.17 13.35 -16.28
N ARG A 188 3.03 12.45 -15.81
CA ARG A 188 3.93 12.66 -14.67
C ARG A 188 4.84 13.87 -14.88
N ARG A 189 5.53 13.95 -16.02
CA ARG A 189 6.42 15.09 -16.35
C ARG A 189 5.67 16.42 -16.37
N ARG A 190 4.45 16.43 -16.94
CA ARG A 190 3.59 17.62 -16.99
C ARG A 190 3.12 18.06 -15.59
N LEU A 191 2.83 17.12 -14.69
CA LEU A 191 2.48 17.45 -13.31
C LEU A 191 3.67 18.05 -12.55
N TYR A 192 4.88 17.51 -12.72
CA TYR A 192 6.08 18.09 -12.11
C TYR A 192 6.42 19.48 -12.64
N SER A 193 6.12 19.78 -13.91
CA SER A 193 6.38 21.11 -14.46
C SER A 193 5.47 22.20 -13.87
N ILE A 194 4.31 21.85 -13.31
CA ILE A 194 3.45 22.78 -12.56
C ILE A 194 4.19 23.25 -11.29
N LEU A 195 4.86 22.34 -10.57
CA LEU A 195 5.62 22.65 -9.35
C LEU A 195 6.92 23.42 -9.64
N ALA A 196 7.38 23.42 -10.88
CA ALA A 196 8.59 24.11 -11.33
C ALA A 196 8.31 25.51 -11.91
N ARG A 197 7.05 25.96 -11.91
CA ARG A 197 6.61 27.27 -12.42
C ARG A 197 6.40 28.33 -11.32
N ASP A 198 6.72 27.99 -10.07
CA ASP A 198 6.74 28.89 -8.92
C ASP A 198 8.18 29.35 -8.59
#